data_AF-A0ABD1G5T6-F1
#
_entry.id   AF-A0ABD1G5T6-F1
#
_cell.length_a   1.000
_cell.length_b   1.000
_cell.length_c   1.000
_cell.angle_alpha   90.00
_cell.angle_beta   90.00
_cell.angle_gamma   90.00
#
_symmetry.space_group_name_H-M   'P 1'
#
loop_
_entity.id
_entity.type
_entity.pdbx_description
1 polymer ?
#
loop_
_entity_poly.entity_id
_entity_poly.type
_entity_poly.pdbx_seq_one_letter_code
_entity_poly.pdbx_strand_id
1 'polypeptide(L)'
;MEISTNGTKLKVGVANRSGFPEFTRVERNSETNAVEATGFCIDIFKLVMESLPYEVPYEFFLNEYVDHQKGGDYSDISNMNNHSDPSYEKYDILVGDTTITANRSELLDFTFPYTESGVAVIVPIKANDSKNAWIFMKPLTPGLWLTAGTFFFFIGFVVWALEHHVNEEFQGPPLHQVGTVFWFSFSTIVFAHRERIVSNLTRFVVIVWMFVVLVLNSSYTASLASMLTVQQLQPTITDTHDLIEEGEYVGYQYGSFVTGLLRNMNFDTSKFRSYRTLEEYDDALSKGSRNGGVAAVVD
;
A
#
# COMPACT_ATOMS: atom_id res chain seq x y z
N MET A 1 -7.09 42.12 8.93
CA MET A 1 -7.53 42.39 7.54
C MET A 1 -8.65 43.43 7.63
N GLU A 2 -8.36 44.70 7.35
CA GLU A 2 -9.41 45.73 7.20
C GLU A 2 -10.03 45.55 5.82
N ILE A 3 -11.26 45.04 5.77
CA ILE A 3 -11.98 44.86 4.50
C ILE A 3 -12.65 46.19 4.19
N SER A 4 -12.24 46.82 3.09
CA SER A 4 -12.82 48.05 2.57
C SER A 4 -14.31 47.85 2.32
N THR A 5 -15.16 48.60 3.04
CA THR A 5 -16.63 48.66 2.85
C THR A 5 -17.05 49.32 1.53
N ASN A 6 -16.12 49.50 0.60
CA ASN A 6 -16.27 50.36 -0.57
C ASN A 6 -16.45 49.52 -1.84
N GLY A 7 -17.47 48.64 -1.86
CA GLY A 7 -17.98 47.96 -3.06
C GLY A 7 -16.96 47.22 -3.95
N THR A 8 -15.76 46.97 -3.43
CA THR A 8 -14.63 46.41 -4.18
C THR A 8 -14.65 44.91 -3.99
N LYS A 9 -14.75 44.16 -5.10
CA LYS A 9 -14.76 42.70 -5.04
C LYS A 9 -13.40 42.20 -4.59
N LEU A 10 -13.40 41.28 -3.63
CA LEU A 10 -12.21 40.55 -3.20
C LEU A 10 -11.68 39.71 -4.37
N LYS A 11 -10.41 39.93 -4.74
CA LYS A 11 -9.75 39.18 -5.81
C LYS A 11 -9.15 37.89 -5.26
N VAL A 12 -9.77 36.76 -5.59
CA VAL A 12 -9.37 35.45 -5.09
C VAL A 12 -8.53 34.74 -6.14
N GLY A 13 -7.23 34.58 -5.86
CA GLY A 13 -6.32 33.80 -6.69
C GLY A 13 -6.51 32.30 -6.44
N VAL A 14 -6.70 31.53 -7.51
CA VAL A 14 -6.83 30.07 -7.45
C VAL A 14 -5.77 29.44 -8.35
N ALA A 15 -4.99 28.52 -7.78
CA ALA A 15 -4.03 27.73 -8.54
C ALA A 15 -4.76 26.58 -9.26
N ASN A 16 -4.46 26.37 -10.54
CA ASN A 16 -4.93 25.19 -11.26
C ASN A 16 -3.82 24.13 -11.22
N ARG A 17 -3.94 23.17 -10.29
CA ARG A 17 -3.02 22.02 -10.24
C ARG A 17 -3.54 20.92 -11.16
N SER A 18 -2.88 20.74 -12.29
CA SER A 18 -3.28 19.78 -13.34
C SER A 18 -3.35 18.33 -12.88
N GLY A 19 -2.59 17.94 -11.85
CA GLY A 19 -2.57 16.56 -11.35
C GLY A 19 -3.60 16.21 -10.28
N PHE A 20 -4.25 17.19 -9.67
CA PHE A 20 -5.15 16.99 -8.52
C PHE A 20 -6.39 17.90 -8.60
N PRO A 21 -7.26 17.69 -9.61
CA PRO A 21 -8.44 18.52 -9.82
C PRO A 21 -9.46 18.44 -8.68
N GLU A 22 -9.37 17.44 -7.81
CA GLU A 22 -10.26 17.26 -6.65
C GLU A 22 -10.11 18.38 -5.62
N PHE A 23 -8.91 18.94 -5.46
CA PHE A 23 -8.65 20.03 -4.52
C PHE A 23 -9.02 21.39 -5.10
N THR A 24 -8.59 21.65 -6.33
CA THR A 24 -8.83 22.89 -7.06
C THR A 24 -8.89 22.59 -8.56
N ARG A 25 -10.04 22.86 -9.16
CA ARG A 25 -10.25 22.82 -10.60
C ARG A 25 -10.76 24.18 -11.05
N VAL A 26 -10.03 24.76 -11.99
CA VAL A 26 -10.35 26.07 -12.56
C VAL A 26 -10.74 25.88 -14.01
N GLU A 27 -11.98 26.24 -14.34
CA GLU A 27 -12.49 26.22 -15.71
C GLU A 27 -12.83 27.65 -16.12
N ARG A 28 -12.60 27.98 -17.39
CA ARG A 28 -13.03 29.26 -17.95
C ARG A 28 -14.32 29.03 -18.72
N ASN A 29 -15.36 29.72 -18.32
CA ASN A 29 -16.65 29.67 -19.01
C ASN A 29 -16.51 30.27 -20.41
N SER A 30 -16.82 29.48 -21.44
CA SER A 30 -16.66 29.84 -22.85
C SER A 30 -17.49 31.03 -23.31
N GLU A 31 -18.58 31.35 -22.61
CA GLU A 31 -19.52 32.41 -23.00
C GLU A 31 -19.25 33.74 -22.29
N THR A 32 -18.87 33.68 -21.00
CA THR A 32 -18.69 34.87 -20.15
C THR A 32 -17.23 35.23 -19.91
N ASN A 33 -16.29 34.38 -20.30
CA ASN A 33 -14.88 34.43 -19.89
C ASN A 33 -14.65 34.44 -18.37
N ALA A 34 -15.70 34.18 -17.58
CA ALA A 34 -15.60 34.11 -16.13
C ALA A 34 -14.81 32.87 -15.73
N VAL A 35 -13.99 33.02 -14.69
CA VAL A 35 -13.23 31.92 -14.10
C VAL A 35 -14.13 31.25 -13.05
N GLU A 36 -14.52 30.01 -13.33
CA GLU A 36 -15.26 29.18 -12.39
C GLU A 36 -14.29 28.25 -11.67
N ALA A 37 -14.21 28.41 -10.34
CA ALA A 37 -13.41 27.58 -9.48
C ALA A 37 -14.29 26.57 -8.72
N THR A 38 -13.87 25.31 -8.74
CA THR A 38 -14.51 24.17 -8.08
C THR A 38 -13.47 23.30 -7.38
N GLY A 39 -13.88 22.42 -6.48
CA GLY A 39 -12.99 21.52 -5.74
C GLY A 39 -13.02 21.78 -4.24
N PHE A 40 -12.45 20.84 -3.48
CA PHE A 40 -12.55 20.80 -2.02
C PHE A 40 -12.14 22.12 -1.33
N CYS A 41 -11.00 22.71 -1.73
CA CYS A 41 -10.50 23.94 -1.12
C CYS A 41 -11.41 25.14 -1.43
N ILE A 42 -12.03 25.14 -2.62
CA ILE A 42 -12.93 26.19 -3.07
C ILE A 42 -14.28 26.10 -2.36
N ASP A 43 -14.78 24.88 -2.13
CA ASP A 43 -16.03 24.67 -1.42
C ASP A 43 -15.91 25.10 0.05
N ILE A 44 -14.77 24.80 0.70
CA ILE A 44 -14.47 25.34 2.05
C ILE A 44 -14.46 26.87 2.04
N PHE A 45 -13.79 27.48 1.07
CA PHE A 45 -13.74 28.95 0.96
C PHE A 45 -15.15 29.56 0.81
N LYS A 46 -16.00 29.00 -0.06
CA LYS A 46 -17.39 29.44 -0.24
C LYS A 46 -18.18 29.31 1.07
N LEU A 47 -18.07 28.18 1.77
CA LEU A 47 -18.73 27.97 3.06
C LEU A 47 -18.28 28.98 4.13
N VAL A 48 -16.99 29.31 4.16
CA VAL A 48 -16.46 30.35 5.07
C VAL A 48 -17.06 31.71 4.72
N MET A 49 -17.08 32.07 3.45
CA MET A 49 -17.64 33.37 2.99
C MET A 49 -19.15 33.47 3.29
N GLU A 50 -19.91 32.39 3.11
CA GLU A 50 -21.33 32.32 3.46
C GLU A 50 -21.60 32.39 4.97
N SER A 51 -20.64 31.94 5.79
CA SER A 51 -20.76 31.94 7.25
C SER A 51 -20.41 33.30 7.89
N LEU A 52 -19.87 34.25 7.12
CA LEU A 52 -19.54 35.58 7.63
C LEU A 52 -20.84 36.37 7.94
N PRO A 53 -20.86 37.19 9.00
CA PRO A 53 -22.04 37.99 9.37
C PRO A 53 -22.30 39.18 8.40
N TYR A 54 -21.52 39.31 7.33
CA TYR A 54 -21.60 40.34 6.32
C TYR A 54 -21.29 39.77 4.94
N GLU A 55 -21.87 40.36 3.89
CA GLU A 55 -21.66 39.93 2.51
C GLU A 55 -20.31 40.46 2.00
N VAL A 56 -19.46 39.55 1.51
CA VAL A 56 -18.18 39.88 0.87
C VAL A 56 -18.27 39.49 -0.59
N PRO A 57 -18.43 40.44 -1.53
CA PRO A 57 -18.42 40.11 -2.94
C PRO A 57 -17.00 39.71 -3.35
N TYR A 58 -16.84 38.59 -4.04
CA TYR A 58 -15.54 38.09 -4.50
C TYR A 58 -15.58 37.65 -5.96
N GLU A 59 -14.42 37.62 -6.59
CA GLU A 59 -14.23 37.13 -7.96
C GLU A 59 -12.97 36.27 -8.04
N PHE A 60 -13.10 35.10 -8.68
CA PHE A 60 -11.99 34.18 -8.85
C PHE A 60 -11.13 34.57 -10.04
N PHE A 61 -9.83 34.40 -9.88
CA PHE A 61 -8.85 34.61 -10.94
C PHE A 61 -7.90 33.41 -10.99
N LEU A 62 -7.58 32.97 -12.21
CA LEU A 62 -6.57 31.96 -12.42
C LEU A 62 -5.19 32.53 -12.05
N ASN A 63 -4.47 31.81 -11.19
CA ASN A 63 -3.07 32.10 -10.88
C ASN A 63 -2.15 31.39 -11.91
N GLU A 64 -1.74 32.12 -12.94
CA GLU A 64 -0.91 31.64 -14.05
C GLU A 64 0.53 31.28 -13.64
N TYR A 65 0.99 31.71 -12.46
CA TYR A 65 2.37 31.44 -12.01
C TYR A 65 2.63 29.96 -11.71
N VAL A 66 1.58 29.20 -11.38
CA VAL A 66 1.70 27.77 -11.02
C VAL A 66 1.91 26.88 -12.25
N ASP A 67 1.52 27.33 -13.45
CA ASP A 67 1.52 26.49 -14.66
C ASP A 67 2.84 26.61 -15.48
N HIS A 68 3.55 27.75 -15.36
CA HIS A 68 4.59 28.12 -16.33
C HIS A 68 6.04 27.77 -16.00
N GLN A 69 6.39 27.29 -14.81
CA GLN A 69 7.78 26.91 -14.56
C GLN A 69 8.04 25.45 -14.96
N LYS A 70 8.64 25.27 -16.15
CA LYS A 70 9.41 24.08 -16.50
C LYS A 70 10.75 24.17 -15.76
N GLY A 71 10.86 23.53 -14.59
CA GLY A 71 12.15 23.24 -13.96
C GLY A 71 12.64 24.22 -12.88
N GLY A 72 11.74 24.91 -12.17
CA GLY A 72 12.10 25.70 -10.99
C GLY A 72 11.69 24.98 -9.71
N ASP A 73 12.64 24.79 -8.79
CA ASP A 73 12.37 24.32 -7.43
C ASP A 73 11.39 25.30 -6.75
N TYR A 74 10.31 24.81 -6.15
CA TYR A 74 9.38 25.69 -5.42
C TYR A 74 10.02 26.23 -4.15
N SER A 75 11.19 25.71 -3.74
CA SER A 75 12.04 26.39 -2.75
C SER A 75 12.51 27.75 -3.23
N ASP A 76 12.43 28.04 -4.53
CA ASP A 76 12.79 29.33 -5.13
C ASP A 76 11.63 30.35 -5.08
N ILE A 77 10.87 30.29 -3.98
CA ILE A 77 10.32 31.51 -3.38
C ILE A 77 11.45 32.50 -3.01
N SER A 78 12.73 32.13 -3.06
CA SER A 78 13.83 33.09 -3.05
C SER A 78 13.93 33.96 -4.31
N ASN A 79 13.38 33.54 -5.46
CA ASN A 79 13.19 34.43 -6.62
C ASN A 79 11.93 35.32 -6.49
N MET A 80 11.08 35.07 -5.49
CA MET A 80 10.03 35.98 -5.00
C MET A 80 10.64 37.24 -4.35
N ASN A 81 11.94 37.20 -4.02
CA ASN A 81 12.69 38.28 -3.38
C ASN A 81 13.34 39.24 -4.39
N ASN A 82 13.23 38.96 -5.69
CA ASN A 82 13.46 40.01 -6.68
C ASN A 82 12.25 40.95 -6.58
N HIS A 83 12.43 41.99 -5.77
CA HIS A 83 11.59 43.16 -5.52
C HIS A 83 11.23 43.97 -6.80
N SER A 84 11.33 43.35 -7.98
CA SER A 84 11.20 43.91 -9.31
C SER A 84 10.11 43.24 -10.15
N ASP A 85 9.37 42.25 -9.64
CA ASP A 85 8.20 41.70 -10.35
C ASP A 85 6.89 42.32 -9.80
N PRO A 86 6.17 43.16 -10.57
CA PRO A 86 4.97 43.90 -10.12
C PRO A 86 3.72 43.04 -9.86
N SER A 87 3.84 41.71 -9.88
CA SER A 87 2.72 40.77 -10.00
C SER A 87 2.12 40.28 -8.67
N TYR A 88 2.77 40.57 -7.53
CA TYR A 88 2.28 40.17 -6.20
C TYR A 88 1.12 41.04 -5.67
N GLU A 89 0.83 42.19 -6.29
CA GLU A 89 -0.35 43.02 -6.01
C GLU A 89 -1.62 42.60 -6.78
N LYS A 90 -1.62 41.41 -7.41
CA LYS A 90 -2.72 41.00 -8.30
C LYS A 90 -3.94 40.42 -7.57
N TYR A 91 -3.74 39.78 -6.41
CA TYR A 91 -4.79 39.08 -5.66
C TYR A 91 -4.77 39.46 -4.18
N ASP A 92 -5.95 39.52 -3.56
CA ASP A 92 -6.10 39.85 -2.13
C ASP A 92 -5.98 38.60 -1.24
N ILE A 93 -6.34 37.42 -1.77
CA ILE A 93 -6.26 36.14 -1.08
C ILE A 93 -5.97 35.01 -2.07
N LEU A 94 -5.25 33.99 -1.63
CA LEU A 94 -4.98 32.75 -2.37
C LEU A 94 -5.74 31.58 -1.73
N VAL A 95 -6.42 30.79 -2.57
CA VAL A 95 -7.16 29.60 -2.13
C VAL A 95 -6.63 28.38 -2.88
N GLY A 96 -6.26 27.34 -2.13
CA GLY A 96 -5.79 26.07 -2.67
C GLY A 96 -5.11 25.19 -1.63
N ASP A 97 -4.62 24.04 -2.07
CA ASP A 97 -3.83 23.10 -1.29
C ASP A 97 -2.40 23.63 -1.08
N THR A 98 -2.24 24.51 -0.10
CA THR A 98 -0.93 25.07 0.27
C THR A 98 -0.52 24.67 1.68
N THR A 99 0.69 24.13 1.81
CA THR A 99 1.28 23.80 3.10
C THR A 99 1.83 25.06 3.77
N ILE A 100 1.52 25.21 5.06
CA ILE A 100 2.10 26.25 5.93
C ILE A 100 3.52 25.82 6.28
N THR A 101 4.52 26.58 5.83
CA THR A 101 5.94 26.33 6.14
C THR A 101 6.60 27.60 6.65
N ALA A 102 7.66 27.48 7.46
CA ALA A 102 8.35 28.63 8.05
C ALA A 102 8.80 29.65 6.99
N ASN A 103 9.40 29.18 5.89
CA ASN A 103 9.84 30.04 4.79
C ASN A 103 8.67 30.77 4.09
N ARG A 104 7.49 30.14 3.99
CA ARG A 104 6.31 30.79 3.41
C ARG A 104 5.64 31.77 4.37
N SER A 105 5.67 31.48 5.67
CA SER A 105 5.10 32.36 6.71
C SER A 105 5.88 33.65 6.92
N GLU A 106 7.12 33.75 6.45
CA GLU A 106 7.87 35.00 6.40
C GLU A 106 7.36 35.96 5.32
N LEU A 107 6.71 35.42 4.27
CA LEU A 107 6.25 36.17 3.10
C LEU A 107 4.74 36.36 3.05
N LEU A 108 3.97 35.47 3.68
CA LEU A 108 2.51 35.39 3.57
C LEU A 108 1.87 35.09 4.94
N ASP A 109 0.73 35.72 5.19
CA ASP A 109 -0.15 35.37 6.30
C ASP A 109 -1.06 34.19 5.93
N PHE A 110 -1.16 33.21 6.82
CA PHE A 110 -2.00 32.02 6.64
C PHE A 110 -3.20 32.04 7.59
N THR A 111 -4.31 31.44 7.15
CA THR A 111 -5.42 31.08 8.03
C THR A 111 -5.04 29.90 8.93
N PHE A 112 -5.91 29.58 9.88
CA PHE A 112 -5.78 28.31 10.61
C PHE A 112 -5.92 27.13 9.65
N PRO A 113 -5.12 26.07 9.84
CA PRO A 113 -5.20 24.88 9.00
C PRO A 113 -6.58 24.23 9.14
N TYR A 114 -7.21 23.91 8.01
CA TYR A 114 -8.50 23.22 7.95
C TYR A 114 -8.35 21.70 7.71
N THR A 115 -7.14 21.25 7.41
CA THR A 115 -6.78 19.83 7.26
C THR A 115 -5.43 19.58 7.92
N GLU A 116 -5.25 18.40 8.49
CA GLU A 116 -3.93 17.97 8.98
C GLU A 116 -2.99 17.74 7.78
N SER A 117 -1.72 18.05 7.98
CA SER A 117 -0.64 17.74 7.04
C SER A 117 0.11 16.52 7.53
N GLY A 118 0.41 15.60 6.61
CA GLY A 118 1.27 14.44 6.84
C GLY A 118 2.19 14.24 5.65
N VAL A 119 3.20 13.39 5.83
CA VAL A 119 4.06 12.91 4.76
C VAL A 119 3.87 11.41 4.68
N ALA A 120 3.58 10.92 3.48
CA ALA A 120 3.44 9.51 3.18
C ALA A 120 4.48 9.08 2.15
N VAL A 121 4.85 7.79 2.20
CA VAL A 121 5.73 7.18 1.22
C VAL A 121 4.93 6.13 0.45
N ILE A 122 4.82 6.32 -0.86
CA ILE A 122 4.16 5.42 -1.78
C ILE A 122 5.22 4.51 -2.40
N VAL A 123 5.04 3.20 -2.26
CA VAL A 123 5.98 2.18 -2.75
C VAL A 123 5.22 1.12 -3.54
N PRO A 124 5.85 0.53 -4.59
CA PRO A 124 5.21 -0.54 -5.33
C PRO A 124 5.05 -1.76 -4.43
N ILE A 125 3.91 -2.42 -4.54
CA ILE A 125 3.66 -3.69 -3.86
C ILE A 125 4.48 -4.76 -4.56
N LYS A 126 5.26 -5.53 -3.80
CA LYS A 126 5.95 -6.69 -4.34
C LYS A 126 4.91 -7.75 -4.68
N ALA A 127 4.62 -7.93 -5.97
CA ALA A 127 3.82 -9.05 -6.41
C ALA A 127 4.52 -10.34 -5.96
N ASN A 128 3.88 -11.06 -5.04
CA ASN A 128 4.38 -12.37 -4.65
C ASN A 128 4.35 -13.24 -5.91
N ASP A 129 5.47 -13.90 -6.24
CA ASP A 129 5.59 -14.85 -7.33
C ASP A 129 4.68 -16.06 -7.07
N SER A 130 3.38 -15.86 -7.29
CA SER A 130 2.30 -16.83 -7.13
C SER A 130 2.30 -17.89 -8.24
N LYS A 131 3.29 -17.87 -9.13
CA LYS A 131 3.51 -18.89 -10.16
C LYS A 131 4.24 -20.14 -9.67
N ASN A 132 4.46 -20.28 -8.35
CA ASN A 132 5.03 -21.49 -7.81
C ASN A 132 3.96 -22.58 -7.63
N ALA A 133 3.94 -23.57 -8.51
CA ALA A 133 3.09 -24.76 -8.40
C ALA A 133 3.22 -25.46 -7.02
N TRP A 134 4.34 -25.25 -6.31
CA TRP A 134 4.65 -25.80 -4.98
C TRP A 134 3.99 -25.09 -3.79
N ILE A 135 3.04 -24.18 -4.02
CA ILE A 135 2.29 -23.52 -2.93
C ILE A 135 1.62 -24.53 -2.01
N PHE A 136 1.20 -25.70 -2.51
CA PHE A 136 0.61 -26.77 -1.69
C PHE A 136 1.54 -27.31 -0.58
N MET A 137 2.85 -27.15 -0.69
CA MET A 137 3.79 -27.66 0.32
C MET A 137 4.15 -26.63 1.40
N LYS A 138 3.81 -25.35 1.17
CA LYS A 138 4.05 -24.22 2.10
C LYS A 138 3.22 -24.19 3.40
N PRO A 139 1.98 -24.74 3.48
CA PRO A 139 1.17 -24.65 4.70
C PRO A 139 1.76 -25.40 5.90
N LEU A 140 2.63 -26.37 5.65
CA LEU A 140 3.27 -27.20 6.66
C LEU A 140 4.79 -27.02 6.59
N THR A 141 5.41 -26.73 7.73
CA THR A 141 6.87 -26.62 7.84
C THR A 141 7.53 -27.96 7.50
N PRO A 142 8.73 -27.99 6.88
CA PRO A 142 9.44 -29.24 6.59
C PRO A 142 9.59 -30.17 7.80
N GLY A 143 9.77 -29.61 9.01
CA GLY A 143 9.80 -30.39 10.25
C GLY A 143 8.48 -31.08 10.58
N LEU A 144 7.34 -30.46 10.31
CA LEU A 144 6.02 -31.08 10.51
C LEU A 144 5.78 -32.19 9.48
N TRP A 145 6.17 -31.99 8.22
CA TRP A 145 6.11 -33.04 7.20
C TRP A 145 6.92 -34.28 7.60
N LEU A 146 8.16 -34.08 8.07
CA LEU A 146 9.01 -35.17 8.52
C LEU A 146 8.42 -35.87 9.75
N THR A 147 7.87 -35.10 10.70
CA THR A 147 7.24 -35.64 11.90
C THR A 147 6.01 -36.47 11.54
N ALA A 148 5.13 -35.97 10.68
CA ALA A 148 3.94 -36.69 10.21
C ALA A 148 4.31 -37.99 9.49
N GLY A 149 5.32 -37.96 8.61
CA GLY A 149 5.85 -39.15 7.96
C GLY A 149 6.42 -40.17 8.95
N THR A 150 7.17 -39.71 9.95
CA THR A 150 7.74 -40.59 10.99
C THR A 150 6.65 -41.25 11.84
N PHE A 151 5.65 -40.48 12.29
CA PHE A 151 4.51 -41.00 13.04
C PHE A 151 3.66 -41.98 12.22
N PHE A 152 3.52 -41.75 10.91
CA PHE A 152 2.84 -42.67 10.00
C PHE A 152 3.49 -44.06 10.00
N PHE A 153 4.82 -44.13 9.83
CA PHE A 153 5.54 -45.40 9.91
C PHE A 153 5.45 -46.04 11.31
N PHE A 154 5.52 -45.23 12.36
CA PHE A 154 5.41 -45.71 13.74
C PHE A 154 4.06 -46.38 14.02
N ILE A 155 2.94 -45.74 13.62
CA ILE A 155 1.60 -46.32 13.81
C ILE A 155 1.41 -47.57 12.96
N GLY A 156 1.91 -47.58 11.71
CA GLY A 156 1.91 -48.77 10.87
C GLY A 156 2.63 -49.95 11.53
N PHE A 157 3.79 -49.69 12.17
CA PHE A 157 4.53 -50.69 12.93
C PHE A 157 3.77 -51.18 14.18
N VAL A 158 3.12 -50.28 14.94
CA VAL A 158 2.33 -50.65 16.12
C VAL A 158 1.14 -51.51 15.75
N VAL A 159 0.41 -51.14 14.69
CA VAL A 159 -0.72 -51.93 14.16
C VAL A 159 -0.24 -53.30 13.70
N TRP A 160 0.88 -53.35 12.96
CA TRP A 160 1.50 -54.61 12.56
C TRP A 160 1.84 -55.50 13.76
N ALA A 161 2.52 -54.96 14.79
CA ALA A 161 2.90 -55.74 15.97
C ALA A 161 1.69 -56.29 16.75
N LEU A 162 0.59 -55.52 16.82
CA LEU A 162 -0.63 -55.92 17.53
C LEU A 162 -1.47 -56.95 16.76
N GLU A 163 -1.54 -56.84 15.44
CA GLU A 163 -2.37 -57.72 14.61
C GLU A 163 -1.60 -59.00 14.17
N HIS A 164 -0.27 -58.94 14.10
CA HIS A 164 0.61 -60.06 13.68
C HIS A 164 0.41 -61.33 14.52
N HIS A 165 0.11 -61.18 15.81
CA HIS A 165 -0.06 -62.32 16.71
C HIS A 165 -1.46 -62.96 16.67
N VAL A 166 -2.45 -62.25 16.11
CA VAL A 166 -3.88 -62.60 16.26
C VAL A 166 -4.55 -62.92 14.93
N ASN A 167 -4.04 -62.41 13.81
CA ASN A 167 -4.73 -62.46 12.52
C ASN A 167 -3.90 -63.19 11.44
N GLU A 168 -4.44 -64.28 10.88
CA GLU A 168 -3.77 -65.10 9.85
C GLU A 168 -3.59 -64.35 8.51
N GLU A 169 -4.42 -63.34 8.22
CA GLU A 169 -4.28 -62.48 7.02
C GLU A 169 -2.99 -61.64 7.03
N PHE A 170 -2.42 -61.40 8.22
CA PHE A 170 -1.13 -60.73 8.38
C PHE A 170 0.04 -61.71 8.46
N GLN A 171 -0.20 -63.02 8.32
CA GLN A 171 0.82 -64.08 8.30
C GLN A 171 1.06 -64.55 6.85
N GLY A 172 1.66 -63.68 6.04
CA GLY A 172 2.07 -63.98 4.66
C GLY A 172 3.59 -63.86 4.46
N PRO A 173 4.11 -64.12 3.24
CA PRO A 173 5.50 -63.86 2.90
C PRO A 173 5.88 -62.40 3.23
N PRO A 174 7.08 -62.11 3.76
CA PRO A 174 7.42 -60.80 4.34
C PRO A 174 7.26 -59.62 3.37
N LEU A 175 7.43 -59.85 2.07
CA LEU A 175 7.21 -58.84 1.02
C LEU A 175 5.72 -58.47 0.81
N HIS A 176 4.80 -59.42 0.98
CA HIS A 176 3.37 -59.18 0.86
C HIS A 176 2.84 -58.45 2.10
N GLN A 177 3.37 -58.79 3.27
CA GLN A 177 2.99 -58.21 4.56
C GLN A 177 3.35 -56.72 4.67
N VAL A 178 4.54 -56.32 4.20
CA VAL A 178 4.93 -54.90 4.12
C VAL A 178 4.03 -54.14 3.16
N GLY A 179 3.64 -54.76 2.04
CA GLY A 179 2.69 -54.19 1.09
C GLY A 179 1.31 -53.93 1.69
N THR A 180 0.77 -54.89 2.45
CA THR A 180 -0.53 -54.76 3.12
C THR A 180 -0.51 -53.71 4.24
N VAL A 181 0.56 -53.64 5.04
CA VAL A 181 0.71 -52.59 6.08
C VAL A 181 0.83 -51.20 5.47
N PHE A 182 1.59 -51.07 4.37
CA PHE A 182 1.72 -49.80 3.66
C PHE A 182 0.39 -49.37 3.01
N TRP A 183 -0.33 -50.33 2.41
CA TRP A 183 -1.65 -50.11 1.83
C TRP A 183 -2.70 -49.73 2.88
N PHE A 184 -2.77 -50.46 3.99
CA PHE A 184 -3.67 -50.17 5.11
C PHE A 184 -3.42 -48.77 5.70
N SER A 185 -2.15 -48.41 5.87
CA SER A 185 -1.77 -47.08 6.39
C SER A 185 -2.19 -45.98 5.41
N PHE A 186 -1.97 -46.16 4.10
CA PHE A 186 -2.41 -45.22 3.05
C PHE A 186 -3.95 -45.12 2.98
N SER A 187 -4.64 -46.25 3.04
CA SER A 187 -6.11 -46.34 3.09
C SER A 187 -6.71 -45.60 4.29
N THR A 188 -6.00 -45.56 5.42
CA THR A 188 -6.46 -44.86 6.63
C THR A 188 -6.39 -43.33 6.47
N ILE A 189 -5.43 -42.82 5.70
CA ILE A 189 -5.34 -41.37 5.37
C ILE A 189 -6.48 -40.94 4.45
N VAL A 190 -6.88 -41.80 3.50
CA VAL A 190 -7.91 -41.52 2.49
C VAL A 190 -9.33 -41.93 2.95
N PHE A 191 -9.49 -42.33 4.21
CA PHE A 191 -10.76 -42.85 4.76
C PHE A 191 -11.34 -44.06 3.99
N ALA A 192 -10.49 -44.85 3.32
CA ALA A 192 -10.87 -46.02 2.53
C ALA A 192 -10.59 -47.32 3.31
N HIS A 193 -11.44 -47.66 4.28
CA HIS A 193 -11.24 -48.86 5.12
C HIS A 193 -11.82 -50.11 4.46
N ARG A 194 -10.97 -51.08 4.10
CA ARG A 194 -11.38 -52.35 3.46
C ARG A 194 -11.17 -53.58 4.36
N GLU A 195 -10.31 -53.51 5.37
CA GLU A 195 -9.86 -54.66 6.16
C GLU A 195 -10.61 -54.77 7.50
N ARG A 196 -10.92 -56.00 7.92
CA ARG A 196 -11.61 -56.28 9.19
C ARG A 196 -10.57 -56.40 10.30
N ILE A 197 -10.43 -55.36 11.12
CA ILE A 197 -9.59 -55.39 12.33
C ILE A 197 -10.25 -56.30 13.38
N VAL A 198 -9.51 -57.29 13.88
CA VAL A 198 -10.01 -58.30 14.83
C VAL A 198 -9.68 -57.91 16.28
N SER A 199 -8.55 -57.26 16.51
CA SER A 199 -8.11 -56.86 17.86
C SER A 199 -8.78 -55.58 18.36
N ASN A 200 -9.38 -55.64 19.55
CA ASN A 200 -9.96 -54.47 20.23
C ASN A 200 -8.91 -53.38 20.55
N LEU A 201 -7.65 -53.77 20.81
CA LEU A 201 -6.55 -52.83 21.07
C LEU A 201 -6.13 -52.09 19.80
N THR A 202 -5.99 -52.80 18.67
CA THR A 202 -5.71 -52.20 17.37
C THR A 202 -6.81 -51.24 16.96
N ARG A 203 -8.08 -51.61 17.18
CA ARG A 203 -9.23 -50.73 16.91
C ARG A 203 -9.17 -49.42 17.69
N PHE A 204 -8.77 -49.46 18.97
CA PHE A 204 -8.59 -48.25 19.77
C PHE A 204 -7.47 -47.35 19.21
N VAL A 205 -6.32 -47.95 18.88
CA VAL A 205 -5.18 -47.21 18.29
C VAL A 205 -5.56 -46.56 16.96
N VAL A 206 -6.30 -47.26 16.10
CA VAL A 206 -6.78 -46.72 14.82
C VAL A 206 -7.77 -45.57 15.01
N ILE A 207 -8.69 -45.66 15.99
CA ILE A 207 -9.64 -44.56 16.28
C ILE A 207 -8.90 -43.29 16.72
N VAL A 208 -7.92 -43.42 17.62
CA VAL A 208 -7.10 -42.28 18.06
C VAL A 208 -6.30 -41.70 16.88
N TRP A 209 -5.72 -42.57 16.05
CA TRP A 209 -4.98 -42.14 14.86
C TRP A 209 -5.87 -41.40 13.84
N MET A 210 -7.10 -41.89 13.59
CA MET A 210 -8.06 -41.21 12.72
C MET A 210 -8.40 -39.80 13.22
N PHE A 211 -8.52 -39.62 14.54
CA PHE A 211 -8.73 -38.29 15.13
C PHE A 211 -7.55 -37.35 14.84
N VAL A 212 -6.31 -37.83 14.98
CA VAL A 212 -5.10 -37.05 14.66
C VAL A 212 -5.05 -36.67 13.19
N VAL A 213 -5.31 -37.62 12.27
CA VAL A 213 -5.34 -37.36 10.82
C VAL A 213 -6.42 -36.33 10.46
N LEU A 214 -7.59 -36.40 11.09
CA LEU A 214 -8.67 -35.43 10.89
C LEU A 214 -8.22 -34.01 11.28
N VAL A 215 -7.62 -33.85 12.47
CA VAL A 215 -7.11 -32.55 12.93
C VAL A 215 -6.02 -32.02 12.00
N LEU A 216 -5.11 -32.88 11.53
CA LEU A 216 -4.06 -32.50 10.57
C LEU A 216 -4.64 -32.03 9.23
N ASN A 217 -5.60 -32.76 8.67
CA ASN A 217 -6.27 -32.37 7.42
C ASN A 217 -7.02 -31.05 7.58
N SER A 218 -7.80 -30.88 8.65
CA SER A 218 -8.51 -29.62 8.91
C SER A 218 -7.55 -28.44 9.08
N SER A 219 -6.45 -28.62 9.81
CA SER A 219 -5.44 -27.58 10.03
C SER A 219 -4.70 -27.23 8.74
N TYR A 220 -4.40 -28.21 7.90
CA TYR A 220 -3.79 -28.01 6.58
C TYR A 220 -4.71 -27.19 5.67
N THR A 221 -5.98 -27.58 5.54
CA THR A 221 -6.94 -26.84 4.71
C THR A 221 -7.15 -25.42 5.23
N ALA A 222 -7.25 -25.21 6.54
CA ALA A 222 -7.36 -23.88 7.14
C ALA A 222 -6.13 -23.00 6.86
N SER A 223 -4.93 -23.55 7.00
CA SER A 223 -3.68 -22.82 6.77
C SER A 223 -3.49 -22.48 5.30
N LEU A 224 -3.81 -23.41 4.39
CA LEU A 224 -3.77 -23.17 2.96
C LEU A 224 -4.79 -22.11 2.54
N ALA A 225 -6.03 -22.18 3.05
CA ALA A 225 -7.05 -21.18 2.79
C ALA A 225 -6.62 -19.79 3.28
N SER A 226 -6.07 -19.68 4.50
CA SER A 226 -5.54 -18.43 5.02
C SER A 226 -4.40 -17.87 4.15
N MET A 227 -3.54 -18.73 3.61
CA MET A 227 -2.44 -18.28 2.75
C MET A 227 -2.94 -17.78 1.38
N LEU A 228 -4.03 -18.36 0.87
CA LEU A 228 -4.64 -17.94 -0.39
C LEU A 228 -5.48 -16.65 -0.24
N THR A 229 -6.02 -16.38 0.94
CA THR A 229 -6.79 -15.15 1.21
C THR A 229 -5.92 -13.97 1.62
N VAL A 230 -4.79 -14.21 2.28
CA VAL A 230 -3.82 -13.15 2.60
C VAL A 230 -3.08 -12.75 1.31
N GLN A 231 -3.57 -11.71 0.65
CA GLN A 231 -2.77 -10.97 -0.30
C GLN A 231 -1.56 -10.43 0.46
N GLN A 232 -0.37 -10.99 0.22
CA GLN A 232 0.87 -10.45 0.77
C GLN A 232 1.17 -9.13 0.06
N LEU A 233 0.56 -8.06 0.55
CA LEU A 233 0.92 -6.68 0.22
C LEU A 233 2.19 -6.34 0.99
N GLN A 234 3.29 -7.03 0.71
CA GLN A 234 4.58 -6.65 1.26
C GLN A 234 5.06 -5.45 0.45
N PRO A 235 5.20 -4.26 1.08
CA PRO A 235 5.80 -3.14 0.39
C PRO A 235 7.22 -3.54 -0.04
N THR A 236 7.65 -3.11 -1.22
CA THR A 236 9.01 -3.41 -1.69
C THR A 236 10.06 -2.82 -0.75
N ILE A 237 9.71 -1.73 -0.05
CA ILE A 237 10.59 -0.95 0.83
C ILE A 237 9.80 -0.61 2.09
N THR A 238 10.36 -0.98 3.24
CA THR A 238 9.72 -0.83 4.55
C THR A 238 10.19 0.40 5.32
N ASP A 239 11.44 0.83 5.10
CA ASP A 239 12.01 2.00 5.76
C ASP A 239 12.61 2.98 4.75
N THR A 240 12.43 4.27 5.02
CA THR A 240 13.11 5.36 4.32
C THR A 240 14.64 5.30 4.44
N HIS A 241 15.17 4.69 5.51
CA HIS A 241 16.62 4.49 5.66
C HIS A 241 17.17 3.54 4.60
N ASP A 242 16.40 2.50 4.23
CA ASP A 242 16.78 1.56 3.18
C ASP A 242 16.97 2.30 1.84
N LEU A 243 16.11 3.29 1.55
CA LEU A 243 16.23 4.13 0.34
C LEU A 243 17.54 4.93 0.31
N ILE A 244 18.00 5.41 1.46
CA ILE A 244 19.22 6.20 1.59
C ILE A 244 20.44 5.30 1.43
N GLU A 245 20.45 4.14 2.11
CA GLU A 245 21.57 3.20 2.06
C GLU A 245 21.74 2.56 0.68
N GLU A 246 20.64 2.15 0.04
CA GLU A 246 20.67 1.60 -1.32
C GLU A 246 20.89 2.69 -2.38
N GLY A 247 20.66 3.95 -2.02
CA GLY A 247 20.82 5.08 -2.90
C GLY A 247 19.86 5.03 -4.08
N GLU A 248 18.59 4.72 -3.83
CA GLU A 248 17.57 4.60 -4.87
C GLU A 248 17.02 5.97 -5.30
N TYR A 249 16.42 6.05 -6.50
CA TYR A 249 15.74 7.27 -6.96
C TYR A 249 14.41 7.46 -6.23
N VAL A 250 14.15 8.69 -5.76
CA VAL A 250 12.94 9.06 -5.01
C VAL A 250 12.15 10.11 -5.76
N GLY A 251 10.86 9.83 -5.95
CA GLY A 251 9.90 10.74 -6.55
C GLY A 251 9.27 11.67 -5.52
N TYR A 252 8.85 12.86 -5.94
CA TYR A 252 8.07 13.77 -5.12
C TYR A 252 7.16 14.66 -5.98
N GLN A 253 6.13 15.23 -5.37
CA GLN A 253 5.24 16.16 -6.06
C GLN A 253 5.98 17.45 -6.45
N TYR A 254 5.89 17.84 -7.72
CA TYR A 254 6.37 19.14 -8.17
C TYR A 254 5.66 20.26 -7.40
N GLY A 255 6.41 21.19 -6.82
CA GLY A 255 5.81 22.27 -6.01
C GLY A 255 5.70 21.96 -4.52
N SER A 256 6.04 20.76 -4.08
CA SER A 256 5.90 20.34 -2.68
C SER A 256 7.09 20.75 -1.80
N PHE A 257 6.81 20.90 -0.51
CA PHE A 257 7.82 21.12 0.53
C PHE A 257 8.69 19.87 0.76
N VAL A 258 8.27 18.71 0.24
CA VAL A 258 8.95 17.42 0.38
C VAL A 258 10.41 17.49 -0.08
N THR A 259 10.77 18.28 -1.09
CA THR A 259 12.16 18.44 -1.52
C THR A 259 13.08 18.94 -0.41
N GLY A 260 12.61 19.94 0.37
CA GLY A 260 13.34 20.46 1.51
C GLY A 260 13.44 19.43 2.64
N LEU A 261 12.37 18.66 2.86
CA LEU A 261 12.33 17.59 3.84
C LEU A 261 13.29 16.45 3.49
N LEU A 262 13.32 16.00 2.23
CA LEU A 262 14.26 14.98 1.74
C LEU A 262 15.71 15.45 1.86
N ARG A 263 16.00 16.72 1.55
CA ARG A 263 17.34 17.30 1.75
C ARG A 263 17.74 17.30 3.22
N ASN A 264 16.83 17.63 4.14
CA ASN A 264 17.10 17.60 5.57
C ASN A 264 17.33 16.19 6.12
N MET A 265 16.78 15.16 5.46
CA MET A 265 17.01 13.75 5.77
C MET A 265 18.28 13.17 5.11
N ASN A 266 19.16 14.00 4.54
CA ASN A 266 20.40 13.62 3.87
C ASN A 266 20.23 12.74 2.61
N PHE A 267 19.09 12.83 1.92
CA PHE A 267 18.99 12.21 0.61
C PHE A 267 19.82 12.95 -0.44
N ASP A 268 20.36 12.18 -1.40
CA ASP A 268 21.11 12.74 -2.52
C ASP A 268 20.19 13.47 -3.49
N THR A 269 20.37 14.78 -3.58
CA THR A 269 19.59 15.66 -4.47
C THR A 269 19.66 15.29 -5.94
N SER A 270 20.72 14.58 -6.39
CA SER A 270 20.84 14.14 -7.78
C SER A 270 19.86 13.00 -8.12
N LYS A 271 19.28 12.36 -7.11
CA LYS A 271 18.36 11.22 -7.23
C LYS A 271 16.89 11.59 -7.06
N PHE A 272 16.60 12.88 -6.98
CA PHE A 272 15.24 13.40 -6.90
C PHE A 272 14.58 13.47 -8.27
N ARG A 273 13.32 13.03 -8.34
CA ARG A 273 12.47 13.13 -9.54
C ARG A 273 11.17 13.81 -9.18
N SER A 274 10.89 14.95 -9.81
CA SER A 274 9.63 15.66 -9.61
C SER A 274 8.57 15.17 -10.59
N TYR A 275 7.35 14.96 -10.10
CA TYR A 275 6.20 14.54 -10.91
C TYR A 275 5.00 15.45 -10.66
N ARG A 276 4.10 15.57 -11.65
CA ARG A 276 2.96 16.51 -11.59
C ARG A 276 1.62 15.82 -11.44
N THR A 277 1.48 14.60 -11.95
CA THR A 277 0.19 13.89 -11.98
C THR A 277 0.31 12.50 -11.38
N LEU A 278 -0.83 11.92 -10.98
CA LEU A 278 -0.89 10.57 -10.43
C LEU A 278 -0.48 9.51 -11.46
N GLU A 279 -0.71 9.74 -12.76
CA GLU A 279 -0.26 8.84 -13.82
C GLU A 279 1.26 8.80 -13.94
N GLU A 280 1.93 9.95 -13.72
CA GLU A 280 3.39 9.99 -13.68
C GLU A 280 3.95 9.25 -12.46
N TYR A 281 3.24 9.29 -11.31
CA TYR A 281 3.62 8.51 -10.13
C TYR A 281 3.56 7.01 -10.44
N ASP A 282 2.45 6.55 -11.02
CA ASP A 282 2.24 5.14 -11.36
C ASP A 282 3.25 4.63 -12.38
N ASP A 283 3.51 5.39 -13.46
CA ASP A 283 4.50 5.05 -14.48
C ASP A 283 5.92 4.98 -13.89
N ALA A 284 6.28 5.93 -13.02
CA ALA A 284 7.58 5.98 -12.38
C ALA A 284 7.81 4.82 -11.40
N LEU A 285 6.80 4.51 -10.56
CA LEU A 285 6.85 3.39 -9.62
C LEU A 285 6.84 2.04 -10.34
N SER A 286 6.09 1.93 -11.44
CA SER A 286 6.02 0.72 -12.26
C SER A 286 7.33 0.40 -12.99
N LYS A 287 8.06 1.42 -13.45
CA LYS A 287 9.40 1.24 -14.04
C LYS A 287 10.43 0.82 -13.00
N GLY A 288 10.32 1.35 -11.79
CA GLY A 288 11.29 1.17 -10.72
C GLY A 288 12.59 1.94 -10.97
N SER A 289 13.33 2.18 -9.90
CA SER A 289 14.55 3.00 -9.89
C SER A 289 15.63 2.54 -10.90
N ARG A 290 15.77 1.22 -11.13
CA ARG A 290 16.75 0.64 -12.07
C ARG A 290 16.44 0.90 -13.55
N ASN A 291 15.18 1.15 -13.91
CA ASN A 291 14.76 1.35 -15.30
C ASN A 291 14.39 2.81 -15.60
N GLY A 292 14.97 3.75 -14.85
CA GLY A 292 14.73 5.19 -15.05
C GLY A 292 13.43 5.70 -14.41
N GLY A 293 12.78 4.90 -13.56
CA GLY A 293 11.69 5.32 -12.68
C GLY A 293 12.18 5.69 -11.28
N VAL A 294 11.36 5.39 -10.27
CA VAL A 294 11.67 5.62 -8.84
C VAL A 294 11.33 4.39 -8.01
N ALA A 295 12.00 4.27 -6.86
CA ALA A 295 11.73 3.20 -5.91
C ALA A 295 10.57 3.54 -4.97
N ALA A 296 10.41 4.83 -4.67
CA ALA A 296 9.35 5.36 -3.84
C ALA A 296 8.97 6.77 -4.30
N VAL A 297 7.73 7.18 -4.04
CA VAL A 297 7.29 8.57 -4.17
C VAL A 297 6.90 9.08 -2.77
N VAL A 298 7.39 10.26 -2.40
CA VAL A 298 7.08 10.91 -1.13
C VAL A 298 6.17 12.10 -1.38
N ASP A 299 5.04 12.15 -0.68
CA ASP A 299 4.03 13.22 -0.78
C ASP A 299 3.51 13.61 0.60
#